data_AF-A0A972KQ94-F1
#
_entry.id   AF-A0A972KQ94-F1
#
_cell.length_a   1.000
_cell.length_b   1.000
_cell.length_c   1.000
_cell.angle_alpha   90.00
_cell.angle_beta   90.00
_cell.angle_gamma   90.00
#
_symmetry.space_group_name_H-M   'P 1'
#
loop_
_entity.id
_entity.type
_entity.pdbx_description
1 polymer ?
#
loop_
_entity_poly.entity_id
_entity_poly.type
_entity_poly.pdbx_seq_one_letter_code
_entity_poly.pdbx_strand_id
1 'polypeptide(L)'
;MKTGSSIISVFVTAALVLFISSCSAPVEKEEKPKEEKPRVEKKEVPPEPRNFSFEQRYFIRNAAIGKSTDIENPFEALRVIQIKKGTDEVLVINKIKTVTVNGSKEATETWFGIELPKFEAGKTYDVEKAVRVQYYQFNLGAPRVRYDGQSYRGTITVDGFEDDYILGSVDVEVTGTTTSFSKPPGTFKHRIAGAFRIQIVPLDALKMK
;
A
#
# COMPACT_ATOMS: atom_id res chain seq x y z
N MET A 1 48.91 43.87 24.64
CA MET A 1 49.94 44.89 24.34
C MET A 1 51.16 44.19 23.76
N LYS A 2 51.68 44.72 22.63
CA LYS A 2 52.91 44.38 21.89
C LYS A 2 52.99 42.99 21.20
N THR A 3 53.41 42.80 19.95
CA THR A 3 53.58 43.60 18.70
C THR A 3 54.17 42.64 17.63
N GLY A 4 53.89 42.89 16.34
CA GLY A 4 54.57 42.29 15.17
C GLY A 4 53.55 41.86 14.09
N SER A 5 53.16 42.63 13.06
CA SER A 5 53.93 43.22 11.92
C SER A 5 54.80 42.15 11.24
N SER A 6 54.70 41.82 9.94
CA SER A 6 54.54 42.68 8.75
C SER A 6 54.46 41.76 7.49
N ILE A 7 53.61 42.02 6.48
CA ILE A 7 53.91 42.66 5.17
C ILE A 7 54.08 41.67 3.98
N ILE A 8 53.14 41.78 3.02
CA ILE A 8 53.28 41.94 1.55
C ILE A 8 54.19 40.95 0.78
N SER A 9 53.68 40.30 -0.29
CA SER A 9 54.06 40.63 -1.68
C SER A 9 53.42 39.70 -2.73
N VAL A 10 52.99 40.34 -3.83
CA VAL A 10 52.43 39.83 -5.09
C VAL A 10 53.53 39.86 -6.14
N PHE A 11 53.75 38.80 -6.92
CA PHE A 11 54.41 38.77 -8.25
C PHE A 11 54.07 37.39 -8.87
N VAL A 12 53.32 37.21 -9.97
CA VAL A 12 53.34 37.74 -11.36
C VAL A 12 54.63 37.40 -12.12
N THR A 13 54.44 36.98 -13.39
CA THR A 13 55.39 36.87 -14.54
C THR A 13 55.99 35.45 -14.73
N ALA A 14 55.65 34.60 -15.71
CA ALA A 14 55.48 34.66 -17.18
C ALA A 14 56.69 34.07 -17.95
N ALA A 15 56.41 33.25 -18.96
CA ALA A 15 57.21 32.98 -20.18
C ALA A 15 56.40 31.96 -21.02
N LEU A 16 55.65 32.32 -22.07
CA LEU A 16 56.04 32.88 -23.37
C LEU A 16 57.11 32.05 -24.10
N VAL A 17 56.67 31.18 -25.01
CA VAL A 17 57.42 30.86 -26.24
C VAL A 17 56.44 30.82 -27.40
N LEU A 18 56.42 31.92 -28.16
CA LEU A 18 55.91 32.00 -29.52
C LEU A 18 57.06 31.67 -30.47
N PHE A 19 56.90 30.66 -31.31
CA PHE A 19 57.65 30.53 -32.56
C PHE A 19 56.68 30.26 -33.71
N ILE A 20 56.36 31.38 -34.38
CA ILE A 20 56.13 31.56 -35.82
C ILE A 20 56.80 30.51 -36.73
N SER A 21 56.04 29.95 -37.68
CA SER A 21 56.40 29.94 -39.10
C SER A 21 55.23 29.55 -40.01
N SER A 22 55.08 30.38 -41.04
CA SER A 22 54.24 30.32 -42.25
C SER A 22 54.41 29.03 -43.06
N CYS A 23 53.34 28.49 -43.65
CA CYS A 23 53.10 28.46 -45.10
C CYS A 23 52.06 27.40 -45.52
N SER A 24 51.17 27.81 -46.42
CA SER A 24 50.40 27.03 -47.39
C SER A 24 49.41 25.98 -46.89
N ALA A 25 48.14 26.30 -47.13
CA ALA A 25 47.13 25.29 -47.42
C ALA A 25 47.62 24.34 -48.54
N PRO A 26 47.24 23.06 -48.44
CA PRO A 26 46.22 22.60 -49.36
C PRO A 26 45.07 21.89 -48.64
N VAL A 27 43.92 22.07 -49.28
CA VAL A 27 42.61 21.49 -48.99
C VAL A 27 42.61 19.99 -49.34
N GLU A 28 41.69 19.28 -48.66
CA GLU A 28 41.10 17.98 -49.00
C GLU A 28 41.77 16.70 -48.49
N LYS A 29 41.19 16.17 -47.40
CA LYS A 29 40.38 14.94 -47.49
C LYS A 29 39.26 14.99 -46.45
N GLU A 30 38.02 14.84 -46.92
CA GLU A 30 36.83 14.71 -46.11
C GLU A 30 36.98 13.55 -45.10
N GLU A 31 37.18 13.88 -43.82
CA GLU A 31 36.81 12.99 -42.73
C GLU A 31 35.41 13.39 -42.26
N LYS A 32 34.43 12.51 -42.52
CA LYS A 32 33.05 12.67 -42.06
C LYS A 32 33.03 13.01 -40.56
N PRO A 33 32.25 14.00 -40.12
CA PRO A 33 32.08 14.26 -38.69
C PRO A 33 31.60 12.99 -38.00
N LYS A 34 32.28 12.57 -36.93
CA LYS A 34 31.77 11.56 -36.01
C LYS A 34 30.43 12.07 -35.49
N GLU A 35 29.35 11.49 -36.01
CA GLU A 35 27.99 11.69 -35.55
C GLU A 35 27.95 11.31 -34.06
N GLU A 36 27.91 12.32 -33.20
CA GLU A 36 27.70 12.16 -31.78
C GLU A 36 26.27 11.62 -31.63
N LYS A 37 26.14 10.31 -31.40
CA LYS A 37 24.83 9.68 -31.21
C LYS A 37 24.12 10.44 -30.10
N PRO A 38 22.90 10.96 -30.33
CA PRO A 38 22.17 11.65 -29.30
C PRO A 38 22.03 10.70 -28.11
N ARG A 39 22.46 11.15 -26.92
CA ARG A 39 22.21 10.44 -25.68
C ARG A 39 20.70 10.35 -25.56
N VAL A 40 20.15 9.17 -25.83
CA VAL A 40 18.74 8.89 -25.62
C VAL A 40 18.51 9.09 -24.13
N GLU A 41 17.94 10.24 -23.76
CA GLU A 41 17.32 10.40 -22.46
C GLU A 41 16.33 9.26 -22.34
N LYS A 42 16.65 8.32 -21.45
CA LYS A 42 15.74 7.25 -21.06
C LYS A 42 14.52 8.00 -20.53
N LYS A 43 13.45 8.10 -21.33
CA LYS A 43 12.17 8.59 -20.84
C LYS A 43 11.88 7.76 -19.60
N GLU A 44 11.89 8.39 -18.42
CA GLU A 44 11.34 7.78 -17.23
C GLU A 44 9.90 7.41 -17.59
N VAL A 45 9.69 6.10 -17.75
CA VAL A 45 8.33 5.57 -17.88
C VAL A 45 7.67 5.96 -16.55
N PRO A 46 6.60 6.77 -16.57
CA PRO A 46 5.87 7.06 -15.35
C PRO A 46 5.55 5.74 -14.67
N PRO A 47 5.81 5.57 -13.37
CA PRO A 47 5.48 4.32 -12.69
C PRO A 47 4.02 4.00 -12.98
N GLU A 48 3.75 2.77 -13.43
CA GLU A 48 2.38 2.36 -13.71
C GLU A 48 1.51 2.67 -12.47
N PRO A 49 0.30 3.22 -12.65
CA PRO A 49 -0.57 3.50 -11.52
C PRO A 49 -0.82 2.21 -10.74
N ARG A 50 -0.59 2.22 -9.41
CA ARG A 50 -0.84 1.05 -8.56
C ARG A 50 -2.33 0.70 -8.63
N ASN A 51 -2.63 -0.51 -9.09
CA ASN A 51 -3.98 -1.06 -9.07
C ASN A 51 -4.32 -1.57 -7.65
N PHE A 52 -5.09 -0.79 -6.89
CA PHE A 52 -5.53 -1.18 -5.55
C PHE A 52 -6.75 -2.11 -5.64
N SER A 53 -6.67 -3.25 -4.95
CA SER A 53 -7.76 -4.23 -4.85
C SER A 53 -8.74 -3.92 -3.72
N PHE A 54 -8.33 -3.08 -2.76
CA PHE A 54 -9.09 -2.67 -1.60
C PHE A 54 -8.91 -1.16 -1.39
N GLU A 55 -9.97 -0.38 -1.58
CA GLU A 55 -9.94 1.08 -1.45
C GLU A 55 -10.93 1.62 -0.41
N GLN A 56 -11.71 0.73 0.21
CA GLN A 56 -12.82 1.08 1.09
C GLN A 56 -12.56 0.66 2.53
N ARG A 57 -13.30 1.31 3.46
CA ARG A 57 -13.26 1.24 4.94
C ARG A 57 -12.26 2.22 5.54
N TYR A 58 -11.45 1.79 6.51
CA TYR A 58 -10.82 2.71 7.44
C TYR A 58 -9.62 2.08 8.15
N PHE A 59 -8.63 2.93 8.39
CA PHE A 59 -7.54 2.73 9.33
C PHE A 59 -7.70 3.70 10.50
N ILE A 60 -7.65 3.20 11.72
CA ILE A 60 -7.96 3.99 12.91
C ILE A 60 -6.90 3.74 13.97
N ARG A 61 -6.35 4.84 14.48
CA ARG A 61 -5.41 4.82 15.61
C ARG A 61 -6.16 4.92 16.94
N ASN A 62 -5.57 4.39 18.00
CA ASN A 62 -6.14 4.36 19.35
C ASN A 62 -7.52 3.68 19.39
N ALA A 63 -7.61 2.54 18.71
CA ALA A 63 -8.83 1.75 18.55
C ALA A 63 -8.59 0.30 18.96
N ALA A 64 -9.68 -0.44 19.10
CA ALA A 64 -9.67 -1.88 19.27
C ALA A 64 -10.88 -2.48 18.55
N ILE A 65 -10.73 -3.70 18.07
CA ILE A 65 -11.85 -4.48 17.54
C ILE A 65 -12.72 -4.93 18.72
N GLY A 66 -14.04 -4.82 18.56
CA GLY A 66 -15.05 -5.26 19.51
C GLY A 66 -15.15 -6.78 19.61
N LYS A 67 -16.02 -7.27 20.49
CA LYS A 67 -16.38 -8.70 20.46
C LYS A 67 -17.22 -8.97 19.21
N SER A 68 -17.07 -10.15 18.63
CA SER A 68 -17.96 -10.60 17.55
C SER A 68 -19.41 -10.52 18.05
N THR A 69 -20.25 -9.85 17.28
CA THR A 69 -21.69 -9.78 17.56
C THR A 69 -22.36 -10.87 16.74
N ASP A 70 -23.36 -11.55 17.30
CA ASP A 70 -24.15 -12.44 16.47
C ASP A 70 -25.03 -11.59 15.57
N ILE A 71 -24.80 -11.69 14.27
CA ILE A 71 -25.53 -10.93 13.26
C ILE A 71 -26.60 -11.86 12.71
N GLU A 72 -27.81 -11.70 13.20
CA GLU A 72 -28.97 -12.42 12.68
C GLU A 72 -29.30 -11.97 11.25
N ASN A 73 -29.25 -10.66 10.94
CA ASN A 73 -29.52 -10.15 9.60
C ASN A 73 -28.27 -9.53 8.94
N PRO A 74 -27.76 -10.09 7.82
CA PRO A 74 -26.56 -9.58 7.16
C PRO A 74 -26.73 -8.17 6.55
N PHE A 75 -27.96 -7.71 6.29
CA PHE A 75 -28.23 -6.36 5.78
C PHE A 75 -28.35 -5.29 6.89
N GLU A 76 -28.54 -5.71 8.15
CA GLU A 76 -28.49 -4.81 9.31
C GLU A 76 -27.05 -4.54 9.76
N ALA A 77 -26.10 -5.37 9.32
CA ALA A 77 -24.69 -5.22 9.62
C ALA A 77 -23.99 -4.20 8.72
N LEU A 78 -24.45 -2.94 8.73
CA LEU A 78 -23.70 -1.81 8.16
C LEU A 78 -22.27 -1.70 8.74
N ARG A 79 -22.02 -2.32 9.90
CA ARG A 79 -20.70 -2.45 10.53
C ARG A 79 -20.54 -3.82 11.18
N VAL A 80 -20.10 -4.78 10.38
CA VAL A 80 -19.88 -6.16 10.84
C VAL A 80 -18.75 -6.26 11.86
N ILE A 81 -17.67 -5.52 11.61
CA ILE A 81 -16.51 -5.42 12.50
C ILE A 81 -16.70 -4.17 13.35
N GLN A 82 -17.06 -4.38 14.61
CA GLN A 82 -17.28 -3.32 15.58
C GLN A 82 -15.94 -2.73 16.02
N ILE A 83 -15.82 -1.40 16.01
CA ILE A 83 -14.61 -0.69 16.45
C ILE A 83 -14.95 0.15 17.68
N LYS A 84 -14.11 0.07 18.70
CA LYS A 84 -14.24 0.84 19.95
C LYS A 84 -12.93 1.56 20.28
N LYS A 85 -12.97 2.43 21.29
CA LYS A 85 -11.77 3.07 21.84
C LYS A 85 -10.81 2.01 22.39
N GLY A 86 -9.52 2.16 22.10
CA GLY A 86 -8.46 1.26 22.54
C GLY A 86 -7.10 1.96 22.55
N THR A 87 -6.03 1.18 22.70
CA THR A 87 -4.63 1.65 22.64
C THR A 87 -3.94 1.30 21.35
N ASP A 88 -4.56 0.43 20.55
CA ASP A 88 -3.95 -0.22 19.40
C ASP A 88 -4.34 0.53 18.12
N GLU A 89 -3.91 0.00 16.99
CA GLU A 89 -4.29 0.47 15.66
C GLU A 89 -5.08 -0.63 14.95
N VAL A 90 -6.13 -0.22 14.23
CA VAL A 90 -7.03 -1.14 13.53
C VAL A 90 -7.07 -0.80 12.06
N LEU A 91 -6.80 -1.79 11.21
CA LEU A 91 -6.98 -1.73 9.77
C LEU A 91 -8.17 -2.60 9.36
N VAL A 92 -9.09 -2.03 8.57
CA VAL A 92 -10.21 -2.73 7.96
C VAL A 92 -10.18 -2.43 6.44
N ILE A 93 -10.24 -3.45 5.56
CA ILE A 93 -10.14 -3.36 4.06
C ILE A 93 -11.32 -3.90 3.18
N ASN A 94 -12.32 -3.13 2.67
CA ASN A 94 -13.55 -3.64 1.96
C ASN A 94 -13.31 -4.10 0.53
N LYS A 95 -14.01 -5.19 0.16
CA LYS A 95 -14.18 -5.61 -1.21
C LYS A 95 -15.58 -6.16 -1.44
N ILE A 96 -16.29 -5.53 -2.38
CA ILE A 96 -17.46 -6.09 -3.04
C ILE A 96 -17.01 -6.67 -4.38
N LYS A 97 -17.38 -7.92 -4.67
CA LYS A 97 -17.07 -8.61 -5.93
C LYS A 97 -18.31 -9.31 -6.44
N THR A 98 -18.48 -9.35 -7.75
CA THR A 98 -19.43 -10.29 -8.37
C THR A 98 -18.72 -11.61 -8.67
N VAL A 99 -19.26 -12.71 -8.20
CA VAL A 99 -18.80 -14.09 -8.46
C VAL A 99 -19.88 -14.86 -9.20
N THR A 100 -19.49 -15.86 -9.99
CA THR A 100 -20.46 -16.75 -10.63
C THR A 100 -20.61 -18.00 -9.78
N VAL A 101 -21.82 -18.24 -9.26
CA VAL A 101 -22.17 -19.44 -8.51
C VAL A 101 -23.27 -20.17 -9.28
N ASN A 102 -23.02 -21.42 -9.67
CA ASN A 102 -23.97 -22.24 -10.43
C ASN A 102 -24.57 -21.55 -11.68
N GLY A 103 -23.76 -20.74 -12.38
CA GLY A 103 -24.18 -20.00 -13.57
C GLY A 103 -24.85 -18.65 -13.30
N SER A 104 -25.14 -18.31 -12.04
CA SER A 104 -25.72 -17.02 -11.65
C SER A 104 -24.64 -16.08 -11.13
N LYS A 105 -24.72 -14.79 -11.51
CA LYS A 105 -23.87 -13.74 -10.96
C LYS A 105 -24.39 -13.32 -9.59
N GLU A 106 -23.57 -13.50 -8.56
CA GLU A 106 -23.89 -13.18 -7.18
C GLU A 106 -22.89 -12.17 -6.63
N ALA A 107 -23.37 -11.16 -5.92
CA ALA A 107 -22.51 -10.20 -5.25
C ALA A 107 -22.04 -10.78 -3.90
N THR A 108 -20.73 -10.74 -3.66
CA THR A 108 -20.12 -11.08 -2.40
C THR A 108 -19.47 -9.86 -1.80
N GLU A 109 -19.68 -9.63 -0.51
CA GLU A 109 -19.00 -8.59 0.24
C GLU A 109 -18.09 -9.24 1.29
N THR A 110 -16.81 -8.93 1.24
CA THR A 110 -15.82 -9.38 2.22
C THR A 110 -15.55 -8.27 3.22
N TRP A 111 -15.41 -8.65 4.50
CA TRP A 111 -15.00 -7.92 5.70
C TRP A 111 -13.76 -8.60 6.32
N PHE A 112 -12.69 -7.84 6.54
CA PHE A 112 -11.44 -8.30 7.13
C PHE A 112 -10.82 -7.15 7.94
N GLY A 113 -10.72 -7.35 9.25
CA GLY A 113 -10.19 -6.40 10.20
C GLY A 113 -9.04 -7.04 10.98
N ILE A 114 -7.98 -6.27 11.18
CA ILE A 114 -6.82 -6.67 11.97
C ILE A 114 -6.50 -5.57 13.00
N GLU A 115 -6.18 -5.99 14.21
CA GLU A 115 -5.76 -5.15 15.33
C GLU A 115 -4.31 -5.46 15.65
N LEU A 116 -3.45 -4.45 15.60
CA LEU A 116 -2.04 -4.53 15.97
C LEU A 116 -1.70 -3.39 16.92
N PRO A 117 -0.69 -3.55 17.81
CA PRO A 117 -0.27 -2.46 18.67
C PRO A 117 0.13 -1.21 17.88
N LYS A 118 0.74 -1.40 16.70
CA LYS A 118 1.13 -0.32 15.78
C LYS A 118 1.45 -0.84 14.38
N PHE A 119 1.00 -0.13 13.36
CA PHE A 119 1.40 -0.28 11.96
C PHE A 119 2.51 0.72 11.63
N GLU A 120 3.56 0.24 10.95
CA GLU A 120 4.74 1.02 10.61
C GLU A 120 5.08 0.82 9.13
N ALA A 121 5.47 1.90 8.46
CA ALA A 121 5.85 1.86 7.06
C ALA A 121 7.05 0.92 6.83
N GLY A 122 7.03 0.19 5.72
CA GLY A 122 8.06 -0.78 5.33
C GLY A 122 8.06 -2.07 6.14
N LYS A 123 7.02 -2.35 6.94
CA LYS A 123 6.94 -3.57 7.76
C LYS A 123 5.92 -4.57 7.23
N THR A 124 6.27 -5.85 7.39
CA THR A 124 5.37 -6.98 7.18
C THR A 124 5.04 -7.61 8.53
N TYR A 125 3.75 -7.87 8.73
CA TYR A 125 3.18 -8.44 9.93
C TYR A 125 2.60 -9.82 9.63
N ASP A 126 2.92 -10.78 10.47
CA ASP A 126 2.26 -12.08 10.51
C ASP A 126 0.89 -11.93 11.18
N VAL A 127 -0.16 -12.32 10.46
CA VAL A 127 -1.55 -12.19 10.94
C VAL A 127 -1.82 -13.10 12.13
N GLU A 128 -1.09 -14.21 12.27
CA GLU A 128 -1.20 -15.11 13.44
C GLU A 128 -0.75 -14.44 14.74
N LYS A 129 0.06 -13.37 14.65
CA LYS A 129 0.58 -12.61 15.80
C LYS A 129 -0.24 -11.36 16.13
N ALA A 130 -1.34 -11.13 15.42
CA ALA A 130 -2.18 -9.97 15.66
C ALA A 130 -2.90 -10.05 17.01
N VAL A 131 -3.20 -8.90 17.61
CA VAL A 131 -3.97 -8.84 18.86
C VAL A 131 -5.38 -9.37 18.63
N ARG A 132 -5.97 -9.02 17.48
CA ARG A 132 -7.23 -9.59 17.03
C ARG A 132 -7.31 -9.58 15.52
N VAL A 133 -8.02 -10.58 15.00
CA VAL A 133 -8.40 -10.67 13.59
C VAL A 133 -9.88 -11.03 13.52
N GLN A 134 -10.62 -10.38 12.63
CA GLN A 134 -12.01 -10.72 12.32
C GLN A 134 -12.19 -10.78 10.81
N TYR A 135 -12.88 -11.81 10.35
CA TYR A 135 -13.28 -11.96 8.98
C TYR A 135 -14.75 -12.34 8.86
N TYR A 136 -15.42 -11.68 7.93
CA TYR A 136 -16.74 -12.06 7.47
C TYR A 136 -16.78 -11.99 5.95
N GLN A 137 -17.50 -12.89 5.31
CA GLN A 137 -17.94 -12.69 3.94
C GLN A 137 -19.42 -12.99 3.84
N PHE A 138 -20.11 -12.19 3.03
CA PHE A 138 -21.54 -12.29 2.81
C PHE A 138 -21.77 -12.60 1.34
N ASN A 139 -22.50 -13.68 1.08
CA ASN A 139 -23.14 -13.85 -0.21
C ASN A 139 -24.47 -13.08 -0.18
N LEU A 140 -24.55 -12.01 -0.96
CA LEU A 140 -25.72 -11.15 -1.07
C LEU A 140 -26.78 -11.73 -2.02
N GLY A 141 -26.42 -12.77 -2.79
CA GLY A 141 -27.31 -13.55 -3.65
C GLY A 141 -28.12 -14.63 -2.92
N ALA A 142 -28.71 -15.55 -3.69
CA ALA A 142 -29.48 -16.68 -3.16
C ALA A 142 -28.77 -18.01 -3.50
N PRO A 143 -28.41 -18.86 -2.52
CA PRO A 143 -28.77 -18.78 -1.11
C PRO A 143 -27.91 -17.77 -0.33
N ARG A 144 -28.55 -17.10 0.63
CA ARG A 144 -27.86 -16.19 1.56
C ARG A 144 -27.01 -17.02 2.52
N VAL A 145 -25.71 -16.78 2.49
CA VAL A 145 -24.71 -17.48 3.31
C VAL A 145 -23.73 -16.47 3.87
N ARG A 146 -23.45 -16.57 5.17
CA ARG A 146 -22.39 -15.86 5.87
C ARG A 146 -21.21 -16.81 6.07
N TYR A 147 -20.00 -16.30 5.93
CA TYR A 147 -18.75 -17.01 6.12
C TYR A 147 -18.01 -16.34 7.29
N ASP A 148 -17.85 -17.04 8.39
CA ASP A 148 -17.24 -16.56 9.62
C ASP A 148 -15.83 -17.11 9.77
N GLY A 149 -14.82 -16.23 9.77
CA GLY A 149 -13.42 -16.65 9.92
C GLY A 149 -13.09 -17.10 11.34
N GLN A 150 -12.28 -18.16 11.45
CA GLN A 150 -11.87 -18.75 12.73
C GLN A 150 -10.35 -18.89 12.85
N SER A 151 -9.66 -19.22 11.75
CA SER A 151 -8.20 -19.31 11.71
C SER A 151 -7.67 -18.58 10.49
N TYR A 152 -6.52 -17.95 10.68
CA TYR A 152 -5.90 -17.01 9.76
C TYR A 152 -4.43 -17.38 9.61
N ARG A 153 -3.91 -17.38 8.39
CA ARG A 153 -2.47 -17.55 8.12
C ARG A 153 -2.05 -16.64 6.98
N GLY A 154 -0.92 -15.98 7.13
CA GLY A 154 -0.37 -15.12 6.08
C GLY A 154 0.06 -13.79 6.63
N THR A 155 0.10 -12.77 5.77
CA THR A 155 0.76 -11.52 6.09
C THR A 155 0.00 -10.28 5.64
N ILE A 156 0.31 -9.17 6.30
CA ILE A 156 0.00 -7.82 5.86
C ILE A 156 1.30 -7.03 5.77
N THR A 157 1.57 -6.45 4.62
CA THR A 157 2.70 -5.53 4.42
C THR A 157 2.16 -4.11 4.36
N VAL A 158 2.80 -3.21 5.10
CA VAL A 158 2.54 -1.77 5.03
C VAL A 158 3.66 -1.15 4.23
N ASP A 159 3.33 -0.68 3.02
CA ASP A 159 4.31 -0.02 2.15
C ASP A 159 4.65 1.36 2.70
N GLY A 160 3.64 2.10 3.18
CA GLY A 160 3.81 3.45 3.66
C GLY A 160 2.50 4.14 4.05
N PHE A 161 2.65 5.41 4.42
CA PHE A 161 1.55 6.33 4.65
C PHE A 161 1.69 7.48 3.65
N GLU A 162 0.62 7.80 2.93
CA GLU A 162 0.57 8.88 1.93
C GLU A 162 -0.66 9.74 2.22
N ASP A 163 -0.44 11.02 2.50
CA ASP A 163 -1.46 11.97 2.96
C ASP A 163 -2.28 11.39 4.14
N ASP A 164 -3.57 11.12 3.89
CA ASP A 164 -4.52 10.52 4.82
C ASP A 164 -4.78 9.03 4.52
N TYR A 165 -3.81 8.31 3.95
CA TYR A 165 -3.97 6.90 3.59
C TYR A 165 -2.84 6.03 4.14
N ILE A 166 -3.20 4.81 4.54
CA ILE A 166 -2.25 3.71 4.69
C ILE A 166 -2.25 2.87 3.40
N LEU A 167 -1.06 2.56 2.92
CA LEU A 167 -0.84 1.77 1.71
C LEU A 167 -0.15 0.45 2.06
N GLY A 168 -0.46 -0.59 1.31
CA GLY A 168 0.18 -1.87 1.50
C GLY A 168 -0.46 -3.00 0.73
N SER A 169 -0.24 -4.23 1.20
CA SER A 169 -0.82 -5.44 0.62
C SER A 169 -1.23 -6.42 1.70
N VAL A 170 -2.32 -7.15 1.44
CA VAL A 170 -2.75 -8.29 2.24
C VAL A 170 -2.52 -9.58 1.44
N ASP A 171 -2.11 -10.64 2.12
CA ASP A 171 -2.08 -12.00 1.58
C ASP A 171 -2.33 -13.00 2.71
N VAL A 172 -3.61 -13.37 2.88
CA VAL A 172 -4.09 -14.13 4.04
C VAL A 172 -5.01 -15.25 3.60
N GLU A 173 -4.71 -16.46 4.06
CA GLU A 173 -5.60 -17.60 4.04
C GLU A 173 -6.50 -17.58 5.28
N VAL A 174 -7.79 -17.75 5.06
CA VAL A 174 -8.83 -17.79 6.10
C VAL A 174 -9.53 -19.14 6.03
N THR A 175 -9.68 -19.77 7.19
CA THR A 175 -10.54 -20.93 7.37
C THR A 175 -11.59 -20.62 8.42
N GLY A 176 -12.75 -21.26 8.31
CA GLY A 176 -13.83 -21.05 9.26
C GLY A 176 -15.10 -21.79 8.89
N THR A 177 -16.23 -21.29 9.35
CA THR A 177 -17.53 -21.91 9.20
C THR A 177 -18.48 -21.06 8.37
N THR A 178 -19.45 -21.70 7.76
CA THR A 178 -20.56 -21.05 7.07
C THR A 178 -21.81 -21.09 7.94
N THR A 179 -22.56 -20.01 7.93
CA THR A 179 -23.88 -19.92 8.56
C THR A 179 -24.89 -19.60 7.47
N SER A 180 -25.92 -20.43 7.35
CA SER A 180 -27.03 -20.22 6.42
C SER A 180 -28.35 -20.53 7.11
N PHE A 181 -29.40 -19.83 6.71
CA PHE A 181 -30.78 -20.15 7.11
C PHE A 181 -31.32 -21.43 6.47
N SER A 182 -30.72 -21.85 5.35
CA SER A 182 -31.28 -22.88 4.47
C SER A 182 -30.48 -24.17 4.46
N LYS A 183 -29.28 -24.18 5.06
CA LYS A 183 -28.35 -25.31 5.02
C LYS A 183 -27.63 -25.46 6.36
N PRO A 184 -27.27 -26.69 6.76
CA PRO A 184 -26.40 -26.91 7.91
C PRO A 184 -25.06 -26.16 7.76
N PRO A 185 -24.42 -25.78 8.87
CA PRO A 185 -23.09 -25.19 8.83
C PRO A 185 -22.08 -26.11 8.15
N GLY A 186 -21.30 -25.56 7.22
CA GLY A 186 -20.14 -26.21 6.59
C GLY A 186 -18.84 -25.49 6.91
N THR A 187 -17.71 -26.07 6.56
CA THR A 187 -16.39 -25.40 6.66
C THR A 187 -16.00 -24.75 5.35
N PHE A 188 -15.18 -23.70 5.40
CA PHE A 188 -14.60 -23.08 4.22
C PHE A 188 -13.12 -22.79 4.39
N LYS A 189 -12.46 -22.63 3.24
CA LYS A 189 -11.08 -22.17 3.11
C LYS A 189 -10.99 -21.19 1.95
N HIS A 190 -10.49 -19.99 2.20
CA HIS A 190 -10.41 -18.91 1.20
C HIS A 190 -9.11 -18.12 1.35
N ARG A 191 -8.67 -17.43 0.30
CA ARG A 191 -7.49 -16.57 0.33
C ARG A 191 -7.86 -15.15 -0.10
N ILE A 192 -7.51 -14.18 0.74
CA ILE A 192 -7.64 -12.75 0.49
C ILE A 192 -6.26 -12.23 0.10
N ALA A 193 -6.11 -11.76 -1.13
CA ALA A 193 -4.85 -11.22 -1.60
C ALA A 193 -5.07 -9.95 -2.43
N GLY A 194 -4.19 -8.96 -2.25
CA GLY A 194 -4.15 -7.76 -3.09
C GLY A 194 -3.62 -6.52 -2.37
N ALA A 195 -3.31 -5.48 -3.15
CA ALA A 195 -2.89 -4.18 -2.64
C ALA A 195 -4.08 -3.39 -2.07
N PHE A 196 -3.83 -2.60 -1.03
CA PHE A 196 -4.81 -1.72 -0.41
C PHE A 196 -4.34 -0.28 -0.33
N ARG A 197 -5.30 0.64 -0.40
CA ARG A 197 -5.17 2.07 -0.11
C ARG A 197 -6.35 2.47 0.76
N ILE A 198 -6.13 2.58 2.07
CA ILE A 198 -7.21 2.74 3.05
C ILE A 198 -7.09 4.06 3.76
N GLN A 199 -8.20 4.80 3.82
CA GLN A 199 -8.23 6.11 4.46
C GLN A 199 -8.01 6.00 5.98
N ILE A 200 -7.16 6.88 6.50
CA ILE A 200 -6.97 7.12 7.92
C ILE A 200 -8.12 8.00 8.39
N VAL A 201 -8.90 7.52 9.35
CA VAL A 201 -10.05 8.27 9.89
C VAL A 201 -9.99 8.33 11.41
N PRO A 202 -10.48 9.42 12.04
CA PRO A 202 -10.63 9.45 13.48
C PRO A 202 -11.75 8.49 13.91
N LEU A 203 -11.62 7.91 15.11
CA LEU A 203 -12.63 6.99 15.66
C LEU A 203 -14.04 7.60 15.68
N ASP A 204 -14.17 8.89 15.97
CA ASP A 204 -15.47 9.57 16.01
C ASP A 204 -16.11 9.76 14.63
N ALA A 205 -15.34 9.66 13.54
CA ALA A 205 -15.93 9.60 12.19
C ALA A 205 -16.73 8.31 11.98
N LEU A 206 -16.41 7.23 12.69
CA LEU A 206 -17.25 6.04 12.70
C LEU A 206 -18.56 6.26 13.47
N LYS A 207 -18.71 7.31 14.29
CA LYS A 207 -19.95 7.53 15.05
C LYS A 207 -21.00 8.34 14.29
N MET A 208 -20.79 8.64 13.00
CA MET A 208 -21.66 9.61 12.34
C MET A 208 -22.96 9.05 11.75
N LYS A 209 -24.03 9.69 12.24
CA LYS A 209 -25.39 9.95 11.72
C LYS A 209 -26.38 8.80 11.65
#